data_AF-A0AA36HP30-F1
#
_entry.id   AF-A0AA36HP30-F1
#
_cell.length_a   1.000
_cell.length_b   1.000
_cell.length_c   1.000
_cell.angle_alpha   90.00
_cell.angle_beta   90.00
_cell.angle_gamma   90.00
#
_symmetry.space_group_name_H-M   'P 1'
#
loop_
_entity.id
_entity.type
_entity.pdbx_description
1 polymer ?
#
loop_
_entity_poly.entity_id
_entity_poly.type
_entity_poly.pdbx_seq_one_letter_code
_entity_poly.pdbx_strand_id
1 'polypeptide(L)'
;MYRAMTKPDKGKESFPVSNNNLADVMGVLRYVHQEVIVEHVAGDPGRPSRKYNINAFGKYRMKVRNPDSILKDPSKLAMPGFGRYGAFDYGVGTSLDMLQGVVANGDYVGVSKEDSPQINFTHPWYWFSVDGDCPNLPWQCVKPFPGCEAEAPPTKPQPCDPDGCAGKQDKDARNCSASPHFIDPSDTETARKCCLHYSSHPDQVIMGGLCNSSVKEPTGEIGCVYTYEELGDKDFLNIDELNGITSMPCGAKGNRKCTDWKDWRLNCYDPKKQFKKRYHCEDCHSAGQWSVSVQDTSFCVEYDLHPYCQETQDLCKDPRCMALKPEDKELGLPFWKGKCEVRDNQRRAEAVAGYFLKDAVKDSHWLVDKATMDASPACSSKDSSVPNQCTPNPDGGPYCTRLFGGVCSTCYIPGTDPPYPDPKSQPMCPFTVLKEKGNTPPTETKCADDDPLKLCCLYGIGSCNVTGSDGSDSELTAAGFLNVARMMDNKEMVKFAGRIVSGRGGAIKNQGGFDSAVYSTWHYQPPTNPQEAWTNFETLINQSSDVDWHPSPDGPSGKPGSNAWIWILLALVVLAGLGFAAYKYRANSQQQARQQLLPSDSSQVQMRN
;
A
#
# COMPACT_ATOMS: atom_id res chain seq x y z
N MET A 1 10.24 -12.06 5.01
CA MET A 1 8.80 -12.25 5.33
C MET A 1 8.47 -11.40 6.54
N TYR A 2 7.20 -11.09 6.75
CA TYR A 2 6.68 -10.21 7.80
C TYR A 2 5.47 -10.84 8.48
N ARG A 3 5.25 -10.50 9.74
CA ARG A 3 4.07 -10.92 10.52
C ARG A 3 3.48 -9.73 11.25
N ALA A 4 2.15 -9.61 11.24
CA ALA A 4 1.45 -8.71 12.14
C ALA A 4 1.19 -9.44 13.46
N MET A 5 1.68 -8.91 14.58
CA MET A 5 1.66 -9.62 15.86
C MET A 5 1.69 -8.66 17.05
N THR A 6 1.55 -9.21 18.26
CA THR A 6 1.91 -8.52 19.49
C THR A 6 3.44 -8.45 19.60
N LYS A 7 3.99 -7.27 19.87
CA LYS A 7 5.42 -7.08 20.08
C LYS A 7 5.86 -7.91 21.30
N PRO A 8 6.83 -8.82 21.15
CA PRO A 8 7.34 -9.57 22.29
C PRO A 8 8.16 -8.68 23.23
N ASP A 9 8.14 -9.00 24.51
CA ASP A 9 8.97 -8.34 25.51
C ASP A 9 10.45 -8.52 25.19
N LYS A 10 11.19 -7.41 25.08
CA LYS A 10 12.62 -7.39 24.71
C LYS A 10 12.92 -8.07 23.37
N GLY A 11 11.93 -8.13 22.47
CA GLY A 11 12.11 -8.68 21.13
C GLY A 11 12.24 -10.20 21.10
N LYS A 12 11.95 -10.89 22.21
CA LYS A 12 12.08 -12.36 22.30
C LYS A 12 10.72 -13.02 22.15
N GLU A 13 10.47 -13.61 20.97
CA GLU A 13 9.29 -14.45 20.81
C GLU A 13 9.32 -15.62 21.79
N SER A 14 8.17 -15.88 22.42
CA SER A 14 8.03 -16.97 23.37
C SER A 14 8.02 -18.34 22.69
N PHE A 15 7.72 -18.38 21.39
CA PHE A 15 7.57 -19.60 20.61
C PHE A 15 8.27 -19.46 19.25
N PRO A 16 8.74 -20.58 18.68
CA PRO A 16 9.23 -20.58 17.32
C PRO A 16 8.13 -20.20 16.32
N VAL A 17 8.54 -19.69 15.17
CA VAL A 17 7.62 -19.40 14.07
C VAL A 17 7.23 -20.72 13.41
N SER A 18 6.06 -21.24 13.76
CA SER A 18 5.53 -22.52 13.29
C SER A 18 4.00 -22.44 13.24
N ASN A 19 3.36 -23.18 12.31
CA ASN A 19 1.91 -23.09 12.02
C ASN A 19 1.43 -21.63 11.85
N ASN A 20 2.12 -20.86 11.01
CA ASN A 20 1.95 -19.41 10.95
C ASN A 20 1.64 -18.91 9.54
N ASN A 21 0.88 -17.81 9.48
CA ASN A 21 0.71 -17.01 8.27
C ASN A 21 1.68 -15.83 8.32
N LEU A 22 2.57 -15.77 7.34
CA LEU A 22 3.46 -14.65 7.12
C LEU A 22 3.09 -13.99 5.79
N ALA A 23 3.61 -12.80 5.54
CA ALA A 23 3.42 -12.12 4.27
C ALA A 23 4.69 -11.40 3.83
N ASP A 24 4.71 -10.83 2.63
CA ASP A 24 5.61 -9.73 2.34
C ASP A 24 5.11 -8.42 3.00
N VAL A 25 5.81 -7.31 2.73
CA VAL A 25 5.49 -6.01 3.34
C VAL A 25 4.10 -5.50 2.95
N MET A 26 3.65 -5.77 1.73
CA MET A 26 2.35 -5.31 1.25
C MET A 26 1.23 -6.20 1.78
N GLY A 27 1.44 -7.51 1.80
CA GLY A 27 0.46 -8.45 2.34
C GLY A 27 0.22 -8.23 3.83
N VAL A 28 1.27 -7.98 4.62
CA VAL A 28 1.11 -7.69 6.05
C VAL A 28 0.42 -6.35 6.29
N LEU A 29 0.70 -5.33 5.45
CA LEU A 29 0.00 -4.06 5.49
C LEU A 29 -1.46 -4.20 5.14
N ARG A 30 -1.78 -4.99 4.12
CA ARG A 30 -3.18 -5.28 3.76
C ARG A 30 -3.92 -5.93 4.90
N TYR A 31 -3.34 -6.95 5.51
CA TYR A 31 -3.95 -7.63 6.64
C TYR A 31 -4.28 -6.67 7.78
N VAL A 32 -3.32 -5.82 8.18
CA VAL A 32 -3.56 -4.81 9.22
C VAL A 32 -4.65 -3.83 8.79
N HIS A 33 -4.56 -3.31 7.57
CA HIS A 33 -5.46 -2.28 7.06
C HIS A 33 -6.90 -2.77 6.82
N GLN A 34 -7.12 -4.07 6.61
CA GLN A 34 -8.44 -4.62 6.36
C GLN A 34 -9.08 -5.24 7.59
N GLU A 35 -8.30 -5.92 8.42
CA GLU A 35 -8.86 -6.75 9.48
C GLU A 35 -8.59 -6.22 10.88
N VAL A 36 -7.48 -5.50 11.08
CA VAL A 36 -7.00 -5.19 12.44
C VAL A 36 -7.50 -3.83 12.93
N ILE A 37 -7.47 -2.83 12.05
CA ILE A 37 -7.70 -1.42 12.42
C ILE A 37 -9.03 -0.84 11.98
N VAL A 38 -9.79 -1.49 11.08
CA VAL A 38 -11.05 -0.97 10.53
C VAL A 38 -12.12 -0.95 11.61
N GLU A 39 -12.50 0.23 12.08
CA GLU A 39 -13.27 0.40 13.31
C GLU A 39 -14.63 -0.32 13.30
N HIS A 40 -15.44 -0.15 12.27
CA HIS A 40 -16.77 -0.78 12.27
C HIS A 40 -16.77 -2.27 11.95
N VAL A 41 -15.64 -2.83 11.48
CA VAL A 41 -15.43 -4.27 11.24
C VAL A 41 -14.76 -4.93 12.46
N ALA A 42 -13.96 -4.19 13.22
CA ALA A 42 -13.14 -4.70 14.32
C ALA A 42 -13.93 -5.04 15.60
N GLY A 43 -15.27 -4.97 15.57
CA GLY A 43 -16.14 -5.42 16.65
C GLY A 43 -16.46 -4.32 17.67
N ASP A 44 -16.23 -4.60 18.96
CA ASP A 44 -16.62 -3.74 20.08
C ASP A 44 -15.90 -2.36 20.04
N PRO A 45 -16.65 -1.24 19.96
CA PRO A 45 -16.11 0.11 20.12
C PRO A 45 -15.37 0.34 21.45
N GLY A 46 -15.64 -0.44 22.49
CA GLY A 46 -14.97 -0.39 23.78
C GLY A 46 -13.64 -1.16 23.87
N ARG A 47 -13.19 -1.82 22.79
CA ARG A 47 -12.04 -2.74 22.84
C ARG A 47 -10.77 -2.09 23.43
N PRO A 48 -10.07 -2.80 24.35
CA PRO A 48 -8.88 -2.26 25.01
C PRO A 48 -7.60 -2.39 24.16
N SER A 49 -7.68 -3.07 23.03
CA SER A 49 -6.56 -3.35 22.12
C SER A 49 -7.05 -3.47 20.67
N ARG A 50 -6.11 -3.46 19.73
CA ARG A 50 -6.42 -3.83 18.34
C ARG A 50 -6.88 -5.29 18.25
N LYS A 51 -7.53 -5.66 17.15
CA LYS A 51 -7.95 -7.05 16.90
C LYS A 51 -6.72 -7.97 17.04
N TYR A 52 -6.89 -9.09 17.74
CA TYR A 52 -5.83 -10.07 18.03
C TYR A 52 -4.62 -9.50 18.81
N ASN A 53 -4.77 -8.35 19.50
CA ASN A 53 -3.67 -7.68 20.20
C ASN A 53 -2.48 -7.32 19.31
N ILE A 54 -2.70 -7.17 18.00
CA ILE A 54 -1.65 -6.81 17.05
C ILE A 54 -1.22 -5.36 17.30
N ASN A 55 0.07 -5.13 17.52
CA ASN A 55 0.63 -3.79 17.71
C ASN A 55 2.01 -3.61 17.08
N ALA A 56 2.54 -4.65 16.41
CA ALA A 56 3.82 -4.57 15.72
C ALA A 56 3.85 -5.40 14.44
N PHE A 57 4.79 -5.04 13.57
CA PHE A 57 5.27 -5.89 12.49
C PHE A 57 6.57 -6.55 12.91
N GLY A 58 6.66 -7.88 12.85
CA GLY A 58 7.90 -8.63 12.97
C GLY A 58 8.47 -8.93 11.58
N LYS A 59 9.78 -8.73 11.37
CA LYS A 59 10.49 -9.09 10.13
C LYS A 59 11.30 -10.37 10.33
N TYR A 60 11.08 -11.35 9.47
CA TYR A 60 11.79 -12.62 9.45
C TYR A 60 12.65 -12.72 8.19
N ARG A 61 13.95 -12.94 8.42
CA ARG A 61 14.89 -13.35 7.37
C ARG A 61 14.91 -14.87 7.33
N MET A 62 14.18 -15.43 6.37
CA MET A 62 13.98 -16.87 6.25
C MET A 62 14.76 -17.43 5.07
N LYS A 63 15.29 -18.64 5.22
CA LYS A 63 15.73 -19.49 4.12
C LYS A 63 14.77 -20.65 4.00
N VAL A 64 14.44 -21.01 2.76
CA VAL A 64 13.43 -22.03 2.47
C VAL A 64 14.00 -22.99 1.43
N ARG A 65 13.82 -24.28 1.68
CA ARG A 65 13.98 -25.36 0.71
C ARG A 65 12.86 -26.35 0.92
N ASN A 66 11.91 -26.37 0.01
CA ASN A 66 10.82 -27.34 0.06
C ASN A 66 11.27 -28.74 -0.38
N PRO A 67 10.53 -29.79 0.00
CA PRO A 67 10.83 -31.16 -0.40
C PRO A 67 10.83 -31.36 -1.92
N ASP A 68 11.68 -32.27 -2.40
CA ASP A 68 11.75 -32.64 -3.82
C ASP A 68 10.40 -33.14 -4.36
N SER A 69 9.56 -33.75 -3.51
CA SER A 69 8.19 -34.19 -3.82
C SER A 69 7.26 -33.04 -4.22
N ILE A 70 7.56 -31.82 -3.76
CA ILE A 70 6.92 -30.56 -4.17
C ILE A 70 7.68 -29.93 -5.33
N LEU A 71 9.01 -29.82 -5.24
CA LEU A 71 9.82 -29.09 -6.21
C LEU A 71 9.82 -29.70 -7.62
N LYS A 72 9.67 -31.03 -7.73
CA LYS A 72 9.69 -31.74 -9.03
C LYS A 72 8.28 -31.91 -9.63
N ASP A 73 7.23 -31.53 -8.91
CA ASP A 73 5.85 -31.68 -9.36
C ASP A 73 5.21 -30.29 -9.62
N PRO A 74 5.08 -29.87 -10.90
CA PRO A 74 4.52 -28.57 -11.22
C PRO A 74 3.08 -28.40 -10.78
N SER A 75 2.32 -29.49 -10.60
CA SER A 75 0.94 -29.40 -10.13
C SER A 75 0.84 -28.99 -8.65
N LYS A 76 1.92 -29.19 -7.89
CA LYS A 76 2.02 -28.86 -6.46
C LYS A 76 2.67 -27.51 -6.18
N LEU A 77 3.34 -26.93 -7.17
CA LEU A 77 3.96 -25.61 -7.06
C LEU A 77 2.89 -24.51 -7.21
N ALA A 78 2.85 -23.59 -6.26
CA ALA A 78 2.15 -22.31 -6.46
C ALA A 78 3.05 -21.29 -7.15
N MET A 79 4.35 -21.30 -6.82
CA MET A 79 5.39 -20.49 -7.46
C MET A 79 6.72 -21.24 -7.45
N PRO A 80 7.72 -20.83 -8.26
CA PRO A 80 9.03 -21.46 -8.26
C PRO A 80 9.63 -21.56 -6.85
N GLY A 81 9.84 -22.80 -6.38
CA GLY A 81 10.39 -23.11 -5.06
C GLY A 81 9.37 -23.26 -3.93
N PHE A 82 8.08 -22.98 -4.17
CA PHE A 82 7.05 -22.92 -3.13
C PHE A 82 5.84 -23.82 -3.42
N GLY A 83 5.38 -24.53 -2.38
CA GLY A 83 4.12 -25.28 -2.43
C GLY A 83 2.89 -24.34 -2.38
N ARG A 84 1.69 -24.93 -2.43
CA ARG A 84 0.43 -24.17 -2.31
C ARG A 84 0.23 -23.66 -0.89
N TYR A 85 -0.08 -22.37 -0.75
CA TYR A 85 -0.44 -21.78 0.54
C TYR A 85 -1.61 -22.51 1.21
N GLY A 86 -1.54 -22.65 2.53
CA GLY A 86 -2.70 -22.93 3.35
C GLY A 86 -2.68 -22.08 4.62
N ALA A 87 -3.83 -21.53 4.98
CA ALA A 87 -3.90 -20.61 6.11
C ALA A 87 -3.90 -21.36 7.44
N PHE A 88 -3.31 -20.73 8.46
CA PHE A 88 -3.34 -21.16 9.85
C PHE A 88 -4.17 -20.19 10.68
N ASP A 89 -5.20 -20.68 11.37
CA ASP A 89 -5.97 -19.90 12.34
C ASP A 89 -5.71 -20.45 13.73
N TYR A 90 -5.19 -19.60 14.61
CA TYR A 90 -4.77 -20.00 15.97
C TYR A 90 -3.85 -21.23 15.96
N GLY A 91 -2.96 -21.32 14.96
CA GLY A 91 -2.04 -22.44 14.78
C GLY A 91 -2.64 -23.70 14.15
N VAL A 92 -3.94 -23.72 13.82
CA VAL A 92 -4.58 -24.84 13.10
C VAL A 92 -4.57 -24.56 11.61
N GLY A 93 -4.14 -25.51 10.80
CA GLY A 93 -4.38 -25.51 9.36
C GLY A 93 -5.87 -25.46 9.05
N THR A 94 -6.32 -24.49 8.26
CA THR A 94 -7.74 -24.27 7.96
C THR A 94 -8.23 -25.01 6.72
N SER A 95 -7.31 -25.51 5.90
CA SER A 95 -7.59 -26.20 4.64
C SER A 95 -7.22 -27.68 4.71
N LEU A 96 -8.17 -28.54 4.37
CA LEU A 96 -7.94 -29.98 4.26
C LEU A 96 -6.88 -30.31 3.20
N ASP A 97 -6.93 -29.64 2.04
CA ASP A 97 -5.97 -29.84 0.95
C ASP A 97 -4.53 -29.56 1.39
N MET A 98 -4.34 -28.54 2.24
CA MET A 98 -3.03 -28.23 2.83
C MET A 98 -2.59 -29.39 3.73
N LEU A 99 -3.43 -29.81 4.68
CA LEU A 99 -3.10 -30.88 5.62
C LEU A 99 -2.78 -32.20 4.89
N GLN A 100 -3.55 -32.54 3.85
CA GLN A 100 -3.27 -33.68 2.98
C GLN A 100 -1.96 -33.50 2.22
N GLY A 101 -1.67 -32.29 1.75
CA GLY A 101 -0.40 -31.93 1.14
C GLY A 101 0.79 -32.22 2.06
N VAL A 102 0.72 -31.82 3.33
CA VAL A 102 1.77 -32.05 4.33
C VAL A 102 1.92 -33.55 4.63
N VAL A 103 0.82 -34.27 4.83
CA VAL A 103 0.83 -35.74 5.03
C VAL A 103 1.46 -36.46 3.84
N ALA A 104 1.11 -36.07 2.62
CA ALA A 104 1.57 -36.74 1.41
C ALA A 104 3.04 -36.42 1.07
N ASN A 105 3.48 -35.18 1.30
CA ASN A 105 4.73 -34.68 0.73
C ASN A 105 5.81 -34.33 1.76
N GLY A 106 5.48 -34.33 3.05
CA GLY A 106 6.31 -33.71 4.09
C GLY A 106 5.92 -32.26 4.32
N ASP A 107 6.54 -31.63 5.33
CA ASP A 107 6.37 -30.20 5.61
C ASP A 107 6.79 -29.36 4.39
N TYR A 108 6.14 -28.22 4.18
CA TYR A 108 6.60 -27.27 3.16
C TYR A 108 6.20 -25.84 3.53
N VAL A 109 6.91 -24.87 2.96
CA VAL A 109 6.48 -23.48 2.96
C VAL A 109 5.60 -23.25 1.74
N GLY A 110 4.35 -22.92 1.99
CA GLY A 110 3.38 -22.56 0.96
C GLY A 110 3.48 -21.07 0.61
N VAL A 111 3.10 -20.71 -0.61
CA VAL A 111 2.95 -19.31 -1.03
C VAL A 111 1.64 -19.11 -1.79
N SER A 112 1.02 -17.95 -1.61
CA SER A 112 -0.10 -17.47 -2.43
C SER A 112 0.31 -16.14 -3.03
N LYS A 113 0.16 -15.99 -4.35
CA LYS A 113 0.21 -14.70 -5.02
C LYS A 113 -1.17 -14.08 -4.90
N GLU A 114 -1.23 -12.87 -4.39
CA GLU A 114 -2.47 -12.14 -4.25
C GLU A 114 -2.45 -10.88 -5.12
N ASP A 115 -3.53 -10.70 -5.88
CA ASP A 115 -3.76 -9.55 -6.75
C ASP A 115 -5.06 -8.82 -6.37
N SER A 116 -5.43 -8.88 -5.07
CA SER A 116 -6.70 -8.33 -4.58
C SER A 116 -6.84 -6.82 -4.89
N PRO A 117 -7.92 -6.38 -5.55
CA PRO A 117 -8.16 -4.96 -5.85
C PRO A 117 -8.58 -4.14 -4.64
N GLN A 118 -8.66 -4.75 -3.46
CA GLN A 118 -9.10 -4.07 -2.24
C GLN A 118 -8.05 -3.08 -1.71
N ILE A 119 -6.77 -3.27 -2.05
CA ILE A 119 -5.70 -2.30 -1.82
C ILE A 119 -4.84 -2.29 -3.08
N ASN A 120 -4.81 -1.15 -3.78
CA ASN A 120 -4.09 -1.04 -5.03
C ASN A 120 -2.58 -0.93 -4.79
N PHE A 121 -1.83 -2.01 -4.97
CA PHE A 121 -0.38 -1.96 -5.10
C PHE A 121 0.03 -2.00 -6.58
N THR A 122 1.22 -1.51 -6.93
CA THR A 122 1.76 -1.55 -8.30
C THR A 122 2.17 -2.95 -8.73
N HIS A 123 2.44 -3.85 -7.79
CA HIS A 123 2.98 -5.17 -8.04
C HIS A 123 2.30 -6.22 -7.15
N PRO A 124 2.40 -7.51 -7.54
CA PRO A 124 1.84 -8.58 -6.74
C PRO A 124 2.47 -8.65 -5.36
N TRP A 125 1.71 -9.20 -4.43
CA TRP A 125 2.13 -9.41 -3.06
C TRP A 125 1.80 -10.83 -2.61
N TYR A 126 2.43 -11.27 -1.53
CA TYR A 126 2.51 -12.69 -1.19
C TYR A 126 2.14 -12.98 0.26
N TRP A 127 1.32 -14.03 0.44
CA TRP A 127 1.20 -14.74 1.72
C TRP A 127 2.08 -15.98 1.71
N PHE A 128 2.56 -16.34 2.88
CA PHE A 128 3.34 -17.53 3.14
C PHE A 128 2.73 -18.32 4.29
N SER A 129 2.74 -19.63 4.17
CA SER A 129 2.35 -20.54 5.24
C SER A 129 3.57 -21.34 5.65
N VAL A 130 3.82 -21.42 6.95
CA VAL A 130 4.93 -22.22 7.50
C VAL A 130 4.38 -23.27 8.44
N ASP A 131 4.58 -24.54 8.09
CA ASP A 131 4.10 -25.67 8.87
C ASP A 131 4.91 -25.85 10.15
N GLY A 132 4.21 -26.16 11.23
CA GLY A 132 4.75 -26.44 12.55
C GLY A 132 4.35 -27.82 13.06
N ASP A 133 4.69 -28.08 14.33
CA ASP A 133 4.29 -29.30 15.02
C ASP A 133 2.77 -29.47 14.98
N CYS A 134 2.30 -30.66 14.61
CA CYS A 134 0.89 -31.06 14.67
C CYS A 134 -0.08 -30.03 14.07
N PRO A 135 0.02 -29.72 12.76
CA PRO A 135 -0.70 -28.61 12.12
C PRO A 135 -2.24 -28.77 12.12
N ASN A 136 -2.76 -29.95 12.46
CA ASN A 136 -4.20 -30.20 12.61
C ASN A 136 -4.78 -29.78 13.97
N LEU A 137 -3.93 -29.37 14.92
CA LEU A 137 -4.31 -29.00 16.27
C LEU A 137 -4.06 -27.51 16.51
N PRO A 138 -4.88 -26.85 17.35
CA PRO A 138 -4.67 -25.45 17.66
C PRO A 138 -3.41 -25.27 18.50
N TRP A 139 -2.80 -24.09 18.40
CA TRP A 139 -1.97 -23.59 19.48
C TRP A 139 -2.83 -23.60 20.74
N GLN A 140 -2.57 -24.54 21.64
CA GLN A 140 -3.17 -24.47 22.95
C GLN A 140 -2.63 -23.22 23.63
N CYS A 141 -3.53 -22.43 24.20
CA CYS A 141 -3.22 -21.30 25.06
C CYS A 141 -2.45 -21.81 26.29
N VAL A 142 -1.13 -22.02 26.15
CA VAL A 142 -0.30 -22.46 27.26
C VAL A 142 -0.19 -21.29 28.23
N LYS A 143 -0.69 -21.48 29.46
CA LYS A 143 -0.39 -20.51 30.52
C LYS A 143 1.14 -20.39 30.64
N PRO A 144 1.70 -19.17 30.73
CA PRO A 144 1.01 -17.93 31.11
C PRO A 144 1.02 -16.88 29.99
N PHE A 145 0.44 -17.15 28.81
CA PHE A 145 0.29 -16.09 27.81
C PHE A 145 -0.69 -15.01 28.30
N PRO A 146 -0.29 -13.73 28.43
CA PRO A 146 -1.20 -12.64 28.75
C PRO A 146 -2.19 -12.47 27.59
N GLY A 147 -3.49 -12.69 27.83
CA GLY A 147 -4.54 -12.62 26.81
C GLY A 147 -5.17 -13.96 26.42
N CYS A 148 -4.71 -15.07 27.02
CA CYS A 148 -5.49 -16.32 27.05
C CYS A 148 -6.65 -16.19 28.06
N GLU A 149 -7.65 -15.37 27.73
CA GLU A 149 -8.94 -15.45 28.40
C GLU A 149 -9.58 -16.81 28.05
N ALA A 150 -10.27 -17.42 29.01
CA ALA A 150 -10.70 -18.82 28.98
C ALA A 150 -11.73 -19.19 27.88
N GLU A 151 -11.96 -18.32 26.90
CA GLU A 151 -12.97 -18.47 25.86
C GLU A 151 -12.53 -17.85 24.52
N ALA A 152 -11.29 -18.08 24.07
CA ALA A 152 -11.06 -18.03 22.63
C ALA A 152 -12.08 -18.99 22.00
N PRO A 153 -12.85 -18.58 20.96
CA PRO A 153 -13.88 -19.44 20.38
C PRO A 153 -13.23 -20.78 20.04
N PRO A 154 -13.83 -21.93 20.41
CA PRO A 154 -13.22 -23.23 20.18
C PRO A 154 -12.97 -23.36 18.67
N THR A 155 -11.71 -23.21 18.26
CA THR A 155 -11.29 -23.60 16.93
C THR A 155 -11.47 -25.09 16.89
N LYS A 156 -12.50 -25.53 16.15
CA LYS A 156 -12.74 -26.95 15.96
C LYS A 156 -11.51 -27.51 15.24
N PRO A 157 -10.87 -28.57 15.76
CA PRO A 157 -9.86 -29.30 14.99
C PRO A 157 -10.42 -29.62 13.60
N GLN A 158 -9.60 -29.45 12.55
CA GLN A 158 -10.02 -29.82 11.21
C GLN A 158 -9.90 -31.36 11.05
N PRO A 159 -10.99 -32.06 10.71
CA PRO A 159 -10.89 -33.46 10.33
C PRO A 159 -10.09 -33.62 9.04
N CYS A 160 -9.40 -34.73 8.93
CA CYS A 160 -8.78 -35.17 7.69
C CYS A 160 -9.52 -36.39 7.12
N ASP A 161 -9.77 -36.38 5.81
CA ASP A 161 -10.37 -37.49 5.05
C ASP A 161 -9.40 -38.70 5.01
N PRO A 162 -9.83 -39.93 4.65
CA PRO A 162 -9.32 -41.16 5.27
C PRO A 162 -7.92 -41.55 4.77
N ASP A 163 -7.48 -41.02 3.63
CA ASP A 163 -6.18 -41.34 3.04
C ASP A 163 -5.10 -40.45 3.68
N GLY A 164 -4.46 -40.99 4.72
CA GLY A 164 -3.44 -40.30 5.52
C GLY A 164 -3.82 -40.10 6.99
N CYS A 165 -5.08 -40.37 7.34
CA CYS A 165 -5.62 -40.26 8.69
C CYS A 165 -6.26 -41.54 9.22
N ALA A 166 -5.82 -42.70 8.72
CA ALA A 166 -6.28 -43.99 9.17
C ALA A 166 -6.23 -44.09 10.71
N GLY A 167 -7.41 -44.05 11.34
CA GLY A 167 -7.58 -44.18 12.79
C GLY A 167 -7.92 -42.91 13.58
N LYS A 168 -8.05 -41.73 12.96
CA LYS A 168 -8.40 -40.48 13.69
C LYS A 168 -9.80 -40.01 13.36
N GLN A 169 -10.77 -40.41 14.19
CA GLN A 169 -12.12 -39.84 14.10
C GLN A 169 -12.13 -38.45 14.74
N ASP A 170 -13.09 -37.61 14.32
CA ASP A 170 -13.48 -36.34 14.95
C ASP A 170 -13.50 -36.36 16.49
N LYS A 171 -13.76 -37.54 17.06
CA LYS A 171 -13.79 -37.79 18.50
C LYS A 171 -12.41 -37.76 19.16
N ASP A 172 -11.38 -38.27 18.49
CA ASP A 172 -10.02 -38.33 19.03
C ASP A 172 -9.36 -36.96 18.97
N ALA A 173 -9.53 -36.21 17.88
CA ALA A 173 -9.07 -34.81 17.80
C ALA A 173 -9.75 -33.92 18.88
N ARG A 174 -11.03 -34.14 19.18
CA ARG A 174 -11.74 -33.47 20.30
C ARG A 174 -11.18 -33.87 21.66
N ASN A 175 -10.92 -35.16 21.90
CA ASN A 175 -10.31 -35.63 23.15
C ASN A 175 -8.89 -35.07 23.33
N CYS A 176 -8.13 -34.97 22.24
CA CYS A 176 -6.80 -34.37 22.22
C CYS A 176 -6.82 -32.86 22.46
N SER A 177 -7.83 -32.14 21.95
CA SER A 177 -8.03 -30.72 22.25
C SER A 177 -8.47 -30.44 23.68
N ALA A 178 -9.05 -31.44 24.36
CA ALA A 178 -9.53 -31.34 25.74
C ALA A 178 -8.45 -31.65 26.79
N SER A 179 -7.28 -32.15 26.38
CA SER A 179 -6.14 -32.30 27.29
C SER A 179 -5.61 -30.90 27.67
N PRO A 180 -5.52 -30.55 28.97
CA PRO A 180 -5.10 -29.22 29.43
C PRO A 180 -3.60 -28.93 29.23
N HIS A 181 -2.85 -29.90 28.69
CA HIS A 181 -1.44 -29.76 28.37
C HIS A 181 -1.28 -29.81 26.86
N PHE A 182 -0.48 -28.88 26.33
CA PHE A 182 0.09 -28.99 24.99
C PHE A 182 0.56 -30.43 24.82
N ILE A 183 0.38 -31.02 23.64
CA ILE A 183 0.99 -32.31 23.38
C ILE A 183 2.49 -32.06 23.45
N ASP A 184 3.05 -32.35 24.62
CA ASP A 184 4.47 -32.32 24.83
C ASP A 184 5.04 -33.26 23.74
N PRO A 185 5.91 -32.79 22.85
CA PRO A 185 6.47 -33.66 21.82
C PRO A 185 7.26 -34.83 22.46
N SER A 186 7.60 -34.74 23.75
CA SER A 186 8.12 -35.86 24.54
C SER A 186 7.05 -36.85 25.02
N ASP A 187 5.77 -36.45 25.08
CA ASP A 187 4.60 -37.34 25.20
C ASP A 187 4.27 -37.98 23.84
N THR A 188 5.17 -38.88 23.46
CA THR A 188 5.10 -39.63 22.20
C THR A 188 3.80 -40.44 22.03
N GLU A 189 3.14 -40.85 23.11
CA GLU A 189 1.87 -41.59 23.02
C GLU A 189 0.72 -40.67 22.61
N THR A 190 0.59 -39.52 23.27
CA THR A 190 -0.42 -38.52 22.93
C THR A 190 -0.16 -37.94 21.54
N ALA A 191 1.08 -37.61 21.20
CA ALA A 191 1.44 -37.13 19.87
C ALA A 191 1.04 -38.12 18.78
N ARG A 192 1.38 -39.41 18.95
CA ARG A 192 0.96 -40.48 18.01
C ARG A 192 -0.55 -40.53 17.84
N LYS A 193 -1.32 -40.41 18.93
CA LYS A 193 -2.79 -40.45 18.90
C LYS A 193 -3.42 -39.21 18.28
N CYS A 194 -2.81 -38.03 18.40
CA CYS A 194 -3.47 -36.76 18.10
C CYS A 194 -2.97 -36.02 16.85
N CYS A 195 -1.68 -36.13 16.52
CA CYS A 195 -1.05 -35.39 15.41
C CYS A 195 -1.11 -36.16 14.09
N LEU A 196 -1.16 -35.46 12.96
CA LEU A 196 -1.02 -36.12 11.65
C LEU A 196 0.31 -36.87 11.54
N HIS A 197 0.37 -37.89 10.69
CA HIS A 197 1.58 -38.67 10.41
C HIS A 197 1.95 -38.50 8.94
N TYR A 198 3.25 -38.62 8.62
CA TYR A 198 3.67 -38.62 7.23
C TYR A 198 3.25 -39.93 6.54
N SER A 199 2.74 -39.83 5.32
CA SER A 199 2.36 -41.01 4.52
C SER A 199 3.56 -41.93 4.25
N SER A 200 4.76 -41.35 4.10
CA SER A 200 6.02 -42.05 3.89
C SER A 200 6.63 -42.63 5.17
N HIS A 201 6.21 -42.13 6.35
CA HIS A 201 6.70 -42.56 7.67
C HIS A 201 5.54 -42.62 8.68
N PRO A 202 4.67 -43.66 8.61
CA PRO A 202 3.44 -43.73 9.41
C PRO A 202 3.65 -43.85 10.93
N ASP A 203 4.89 -44.03 11.37
CA ASP A 203 5.31 -44.05 12.77
C ASP A 203 5.79 -42.67 13.27
N GLN A 204 5.99 -41.71 12.35
CA GLN A 204 6.44 -40.36 12.62
C GLN A 204 5.28 -39.36 12.48
N VAL A 205 5.05 -38.63 13.57
CA VAL A 205 4.14 -37.50 13.57
C VAL A 205 4.75 -36.31 12.84
N ILE A 206 3.90 -35.42 12.35
CA ILE A 206 4.33 -34.18 11.69
C ILE A 206 4.89 -33.21 12.74
N MET A 207 6.19 -32.92 12.65
CA MET A 207 6.97 -32.07 13.58
C MET A 207 7.28 -30.68 12.98
N GLY A 208 6.63 -30.31 11.88
CA GLY A 208 6.81 -29.02 11.23
C GLY A 208 8.10 -28.90 10.41
N GLY A 209 8.20 -27.79 9.67
CA GLY A 209 9.30 -27.56 8.73
C GLY A 209 10.52 -26.85 9.32
N LEU A 210 10.49 -26.44 10.59
CA LEU A 210 11.59 -25.68 11.20
C LEU A 210 12.81 -26.56 11.46
N CYS A 211 13.92 -26.26 10.79
CA CYS A 211 15.18 -26.94 11.03
C CYS A 211 15.71 -26.72 12.46
N ASN A 212 16.48 -27.69 12.95
CA ASN A 212 17.27 -27.54 14.18
C ASN A 212 18.19 -26.30 14.10
N SER A 213 18.35 -25.58 15.22
CA SER A 213 19.16 -24.34 15.30
C SER A 213 20.63 -24.47 14.87
N SER A 214 21.17 -25.70 14.82
CA SER A 214 22.51 -25.97 14.30
C SER A 214 22.61 -25.95 12.76
N VAL A 215 21.48 -26.09 12.07
CA VAL A 215 21.39 -26.13 10.61
C VAL A 215 21.17 -24.71 10.07
N LYS A 216 22.09 -24.26 9.21
CA LYS A 216 22.02 -22.92 8.60
C LYS A 216 21.29 -22.90 7.25
N GLU A 217 21.30 -24.02 6.54
CA GLU A 217 20.69 -24.18 5.22
C GLU A 217 19.65 -25.30 5.29
N PRO A 218 18.39 -25.03 4.98
CA PRO A 218 17.36 -26.08 4.99
C PRO A 218 17.67 -27.18 3.98
N THR A 219 17.38 -28.43 4.35
CA THR A 219 17.65 -29.60 3.52
C THR A 219 16.48 -29.96 2.62
N GLY A 220 15.26 -29.55 2.99
CA GLY A 220 14.01 -29.98 2.37
C GLY A 220 13.57 -31.38 2.78
N GLU A 221 14.27 -31.99 3.74
CA GLU A 221 13.84 -33.23 4.37
C GLU A 221 12.79 -32.94 5.44
N ILE A 222 12.07 -33.99 5.85
CA ILE A 222 11.10 -33.94 6.96
C ILE A 222 11.77 -33.30 8.19
N GLY A 223 11.12 -32.30 8.79
CA GLY A 223 11.68 -31.57 9.94
C GLY A 223 12.73 -30.51 9.60
N CYS A 224 13.07 -30.25 8.33
CA CYS A 224 14.04 -29.22 7.97
C CYS A 224 13.82 -28.60 6.58
N VAL A 225 12.78 -27.79 6.49
CA VAL A 225 12.34 -27.06 5.29
C VAL A 225 12.72 -25.58 5.34
N TYR A 226 12.74 -24.98 6.53
CA TYR A 226 13.09 -23.58 6.68
C TYR A 226 13.94 -23.30 7.92
N THR A 227 14.72 -22.23 7.82
CA THR A 227 15.43 -21.59 8.94
C THR A 227 15.07 -20.12 8.97
N TYR A 228 15.19 -19.49 10.12
CA TYR A 228 15.12 -18.03 10.22
C TYR A 228 16.11 -17.51 11.25
N GLU A 229 16.55 -16.26 11.07
CA GLU A 229 17.47 -15.61 12.00
C GLU A 229 16.80 -15.34 13.35
N GLU A 230 17.55 -15.53 14.45
CA GLU A 230 17.06 -15.17 15.78
C GLU A 230 16.69 -13.69 15.83
N LEU A 231 15.48 -13.40 16.30
CA LEU A 231 14.95 -12.04 16.34
C LEU A 231 15.39 -11.30 17.59
N GLY A 232 15.63 -9.99 17.44
CA GLY A 232 15.78 -9.07 18.55
C GLY A 232 14.86 -7.86 18.41
N ASP A 233 14.94 -6.92 19.35
CA ASP A 233 14.10 -5.71 19.37
C ASP A 233 14.07 -4.92 18.05
N LYS A 234 15.19 -4.91 17.32
CA LYS A 234 15.35 -4.23 16.01
C LYS A 234 14.49 -4.85 14.90
N ASP A 235 14.05 -6.09 15.07
CA ASP A 235 13.30 -6.85 14.08
C ASP A 235 11.78 -6.69 14.28
N PHE A 236 11.38 -5.81 15.19
CA PHE A 236 9.99 -5.43 15.44
C PHE A 236 9.78 -3.92 15.25
N LEU A 237 8.78 -3.56 14.45
CA LEU A 237 8.31 -2.19 14.24
C LEU A 237 6.98 -2.00 14.97
N ASN A 238 6.92 -1.06 15.93
CA ASN A 238 5.67 -0.71 16.59
C ASN A 238 4.75 0.07 15.62
N ILE A 239 3.51 -0.40 15.46
CA ILE A 239 2.52 0.23 14.57
C ILE A 239 2.17 1.64 15.05
N ASP A 240 2.18 1.89 16.36
CA ASP A 240 1.86 3.19 16.97
C ASP A 240 2.94 4.25 16.68
N GLU A 241 4.17 3.81 16.51
CA GLU A 241 5.27 4.68 16.09
C GLU A 241 5.18 4.95 14.59
N LEU A 242 4.91 3.91 13.80
CA LEU A 242 4.77 3.99 12.34
C LEU A 242 3.67 4.95 11.91
N ASN A 243 2.48 4.86 12.52
CA ASN A 243 1.33 5.69 12.16
C ASN A 243 1.30 7.06 12.87
N GLY A 244 2.29 7.32 13.74
CA GLY A 244 2.48 8.58 14.45
C GLY A 244 1.65 8.76 15.73
N ILE A 245 0.92 7.74 16.20
CA ILE A 245 0.13 7.79 17.44
C ILE A 245 0.97 8.28 18.63
N THR A 246 2.19 7.75 18.80
CA THR A 246 3.05 8.11 19.95
C THR A 246 3.55 9.56 19.92
N SER A 247 3.36 10.25 18.80
CA SER A 247 3.67 11.68 18.64
C SER A 247 2.46 12.58 18.84
N MET A 248 1.25 12.03 18.97
CA MET A 248 0.02 12.80 19.13
C MET A 248 -0.19 13.32 20.55
N PRO A 249 -0.89 14.45 20.73
CA PRO A 249 -1.23 14.97 22.04
C PRO A 249 -2.36 14.16 22.70
N CYS A 250 -2.15 13.81 23.97
CA CYS A 250 -3.09 13.11 24.83
C CYS A 250 -3.30 13.86 26.16
N GLY A 251 -4.38 13.53 26.86
CA GLY A 251 -4.83 14.16 28.11
C GLY A 251 -5.80 15.31 27.88
N ALA A 252 -6.38 15.84 28.97
CA ALA A 252 -7.51 16.78 28.93
C ALA A 252 -7.26 18.06 28.10
N LYS A 253 -6.00 18.47 27.93
CA LYS A 253 -5.58 19.64 27.15
C LYS A 253 -4.39 19.34 26.23
N GLY A 254 -4.17 18.07 25.89
CA GLY A 254 -3.00 17.67 25.10
C GLY A 254 -1.67 17.93 25.83
N ASN A 255 -1.66 17.79 27.16
CA ASN A 255 -0.53 18.14 28.02
C ASN A 255 0.62 17.12 28.01
N ARG A 256 0.45 15.99 27.31
CA ARG A 256 1.46 14.96 27.14
C ARG A 256 1.32 14.29 25.78
N LYS A 257 2.34 13.55 25.36
CA LYS A 257 2.23 12.64 24.22
C LYS A 257 1.46 11.37 24.61
N CYS A 258 0.85 10.73 23.63
CA CYS A 258 0.22 9.43 23.81
C CYS A 258 1.30 8.34 23.95
N THR A 259 1.09 7.36 24.83
CA THR A 259 2.07 6.28 25.05
C THR A 259 1.93 5.14 24.05
N ASP A 260 0.69 4.83 23.67
CA ASP A 260 0.32 3.72 22.81
C ASP A 260 -1.09 3.97 22.22
N TRP A 261 -1.56 3.03 21.41
CA TRP A 261 -2.89 3.04 20.82
C TRP A 261 -4.03 3.16 21.83
N LYS A 262 -3.97 2.44 22.95
CA LYS A 262 -5.05 2.41 23.94
C LYS A 262 -5.16 3.78 24.62
N ASP A 263 -4.02 4.35 24.99
CA ASP A 263 -3.94 5.69 25.56
C ASP A 263 -4.43 6.74 24.57
N TRP A 264 -4.01 6.67 23.30
CA TRP A 264 -4.52 7.56 22.27
C TRP A 264 -6.03 7.43 22.06
N ARG A 265 -6.53 6.21 21.94
CA ARG A 265 -7.96 5.95 21.77
C ARG A 265 -8.79 6.58 22.87
N LEU A 266 -8.38 6.43 24.13
CA LEU A 266 -9.15 6.90 25.28
C LEU A 266 -8.90 8.37 25.61
N ASN A 267 -7.69 8.88 25.37
CA ASN A 267 -7.23 10.16 25.90
C ASN A 267 -6.74 11.16 24.84
N CYS A 268 -6.90 10.89 23.54
CA CYS A 268 -6.52 11.83 22.48
C CYS A 268 -7.10 13.24 22.71
N TYR A 269 -6.24 14.26 22.56
CA TYR A 269 -6.67 15.64 22.53
C TYR A 269 -7.02 16.05 21.09
N ASP A 270 -8.31 16.03 20.78
CA ASP A 270 -8.84 16.30 19.44
C ASP A 270 -9.96 17.37 19.50
N PRO A 271 -9.61 18.67 19.68
CA PRO A 271 -10.59 19.74 19.80
C PRO A 271 -11.42 19.96 18.52
N LYS A 272 -10.94 19.48 17.38
CA LYS A 272 -11.63 19.57 16.08
C LYS A 272 -12.48 18.34 15.77
N LYS A 273 -12.50 17.32 16.64
CA LYS A 273 -13.20 16.04 16.45
C LYS A 273 -12.87 15.39 15.10
N GLN A 274 -11.62 15.46 14.66
CA GLN A 274 -11.19 14.85 13.39
C GLN A 274 -11.06 13.32 13.49
N PHE A 275 -10.76 12.80 14.69
CA PHE A 275 -10.58 11.38 14.98
C PHE A 275 -11.71 10.80 15.84
N LYS A 276 -12.58 11.65 16.39
CA LYS A 276 -13.76 11.23 17.19
C LYS A 276 -14.98 10.97 16.32
N LYS A 277 -14.79 10.28 15.21
CA LYS A 277 -15.82 10.00 14.20
C LYS A 277 -15.65 8.60 13.64
N ARG A 278 -16.76 7.92 13.40
CA ARG A 278 -16.83 6.63 12.69
C ARG A 278 -18.00 6.61 11.72
N TYR A 279 -17.94 5.71 10.74
CA TYR A 279 -19.10 5.35 9.97
C TYR A 279 -20.04 4.49 10.80
N HIS A 280 -21.32 4.74 10.66
CA HIS A 280 -22.39 3.92 11.16
C HIS A 280 -23.31 3.57 10.01
N CYS A 281 -23.73 2.31 9.98
CA CYS A 281 -24.70 1.83 9.05
C CYS A 281 -25.69 0.91 9.75
N GLU A 282 -26.97 1.22 9.61
CA GLU A 282 -28.06 0.48 10.25
C GLU A 282 -28.41 -0.79 9.43
N ASP A 283 -28.33 -0.72 8.10
CA ASP A 283 -28.84 -1.77 7.19
C ASP A 283 -27.81 -2.34 6.19
N CYS A 284 -26.51 -2.13 6.40
CA CYS A 284 -25.45 -2.53 5.45
C CYS A 284 -25.30 -4.05 5.19
N HIS A 285 -26.13 -4.90 5.81
CA HIS A 285 -26.07 -6.35 5.62
C HIS A 285 -27.31 -6.92 4.92
N SER A 286 -28.28 -6.07 4.58
CA SER A 286 -29.51 -6.47 3.89
C SER A 286 -29.55 -5.80 2.51
N ALA A 287 -30.11 -6.47 1.50
CA ALA A 287 -30.19 -5.99 0.10
C ALA A 287 -31.07 -4.73 -0.12
N GLY A 288 -31.22 -3.86 0.89
CA GLY A 288 -31.97 -2.61 0.88
C GLY A 288 -31.14 -1.38 0.52
N GLN A 289 -31.74 -0.20 0.69
CA GLN A 289 -31.05 1.09 0.55
C GLN A 289 -30.13 1.32 1.74
N TRP A 290 -28.86 1.63 1.47
CA TRP A 290 -27.87 1.84 2.52
C TRP A 290 -27.99 3.26 3.09
N SER A 291 -28.25 3.36 4.39
CA SER A 291 -28.13 4.61 5.15
C SER A 291 -26.79 4.64 5.88
N VAL A 292 -25.79 5.26 5.24
CA VAL A 292 -24.50 5.51 5.90
C VAL A 292 -24.52 6.89 6.54
N SER A 293 -24.17 6.96 7.81
CA SER A 293 -24.00 8.21 8.56
C SER A 293 -22.64 8.24 9.25
N VAL A 294 -22.15 9.45 9.56
CA VAL A 294 -20.97 9.63 10.40
C VAL A 294 -21.44 9.97 11.81
N GLN A 295 -21.00 9.18 12.80
CA GLN A 295 -21.32 9.37 14.21
C GLN A 295 -20.12 9.86 14.99
N ASP A 296 -20.33 10.81 15.89
CA ASP A 296 -19.34 11.20 16.89
C ASP A 296 -19.10 10.05 17.88
N THR A 297 -17.85 9.84 18.27
CA THR A 297 -17.44 8.83 19.26
C THR A 297 -16.84 9.50 20.49
N SER A 298 -16.91 8.82 21.65
CA SER A 298 -16.22 9.28 22.87
C SER A 298 -14.69 9.08 22.79
N PHE A 299 -14.26 8.13 21.97
CA PHE A 299 -12.88 7.69 21.76
C PHE A 299 -12.36 8.08 20.35
N CYS A 300 -11.04 8.03 20.15
CA CYS A 300 -10.42 8.25 18.84
C CYS A 300 -10.35 6.98 17.97
N VAL A 301 -10.64 7.15 16.69
CA VAL A 301 -10.74 6.12 15.66
C VAL A 301 -9.49 6.13 14.79
N GLU A 302 -8.71 5.04 14.83
CA GLU A 302 -7.45 4.92 14.09
C GLU A 302 -7.69 4.91 12.59
N TYR A 303 -8.68 4.15 12.13
CA TYR A 303 -9.06 4.08 10.73
C TYR A 303 -10.49 3.58 10.62
N ASP A 304 -11.25 4.19 9.72
CA ASP A 304 -12.56 3.69 9.33
C ASP A 304 -12.81 3.99 7.86
N LEU A 305 -13.56 3.13 7.19
CA LEU A 305 -13.73 3.13 5.74
C LEU A 305 -15.20 3.16 5.41
N HIS A 306 -15.62 3.96 4.44
CA HIS A 306 -17.02 4.07 4.08
C HIS A 306 -17.56 2.69 3.67
N PRO A 307 -18.75 2.26 4.11
CA PRO A 307 -19.28 0.93 3.81
C PRO A 307 -19.36 0.57 2.30
N TYR A 308 -19.69 1.54 1.43
CA TYR A 308 -19.59 1.36 -0.04
C TYR A 308 -18.19 1.02 -0.55
N CYS A 309 -17.17 1.37 0.22
CA CYS A 309 -15.78 1.03 -0.01
C CYS A 309 -15.36 -0.16 0.86
N GLN A 310 -16.24 -1.13 1.18
CA GLN A 310 -15.86 -2.35 1.90
C GLN A 310 -16.21 -3.67 1.21
N GLU A 311 -17.41 -3.80 0.64
CA GLU A 311 -17.98 -5.12 0.35
C GLU A 311 -17.57 -5.75 -0.98
N THR A 312 -17.11 -4.96 -1.95
CA THR A 312 -16.82 -5.51 -3.27
C THR A 312 -15.39 -6.05 -3.35
N GLN A 313 -15.23 -7.17 -4.07
CA GLN A 313 -13.91 -7.68 -4.43
C GLN A 313 -13.09 -6.60 -5.17
N ASP A 314 -13.77 -5.75 -5.96
CA ASP A 314 -13.23 -4.60 -6.70
C ASP A 314 -13.43 -3.24 -6.00
N LEU A 315 -13.10 -3.18 -4.70
CA LEU A 315 -13.31 -2.02 -3.83
C LEU A 315 -13.01 -0.66 -4.45
N CYS A 316 -11.81 -0.54 -5.01
CA CYS A 316 -11.26 0.70 -5.54
C CYS A 316 -11.77 1.02 -6.95
N LYS A 317 -12.67 0.19 -7.48
CA LYS A 317 -13.37 0.39 -8.74
C LYS A 317 -14.89 0.40 -8.57
N ASP A 318 -15.43 0.20 -7.35
CA ASP A 318 -16.87 0.30 -7.10
C ASP A 318 -17.34 1.72 -7.44
N PRO A 319 -18.27 1.90 -8.38
CA PRO A 319 -18.73 3.23 -8.79
C PRO A 319 -19.30 4.06 -7.63
N ARG A 320 -19.92 3.41 -6.62
CA ARG A 320 -20.45 4.11 -5.43
C ARG A 320 -19.32 4.63 -4.56
N CYS A 321 -18.27 3.83 -4.37
CA CYS A 321 -17.07 4.29 -3.65
C CYS A 321 -16.34 5.40 -4.44
N MET A 322 -16.24 5.25 -5.76
CA MET A 322 -15.57 6.25 -6.62
C MET A 322 -16.33 7.58 -6.72
N ALA A 323 -17.65 7.56 -6.55
CA ALA A 323 -18.48 8.77 -6.50
C ALA A 323 -18.31 9.57 -5.20
N LEU A 324 -17.78 8.96 -4.12
CA LEU A 324 -17.47 9.68 -2.89
C LEU A 324 -16.25 10.59 -3.06
N LYS A 325 -16.27 11.73 -2.38
CA LYS A 325 -15.07 12.57 -2.29
C LYS A 325 -14.01 11.85 -1.45
N PRO A 326 -12.70 12.10 -1.67
CA PRO A 326 -11.63 11.45 -0.90
C PRO A 326 -11.81 11.56 0.62
N GLU A 327 -12.26 12.70 1.12
CA GLU A 327 -12.52 12.94 2.55
C GLU A 327 -13.72 12.16 3.11
N ASP A 328 -14.66 11.74 2.24
CA ASP A 328 -15.86 10.98 2.58
C ASP A 328 -15.65 9.46 2.41
N LYS A 329 -14.49 9.03 1.87
CA LYS A 329 -14.14 7.61 1.75
C LYS A 329 -13.59 7.07 3.06
N GLU A 330 -12.77 7.85 3.77
CA GLU A 330 -11.93 7.34 4.85
C GLU A 330 -11.80 8.32 6.03
N LEU A 331 -11.99 7.80 7.24
CA LEU A 331 -11.82 8.51 8.51
C LEU A 331 -10.58 7.99 9.25
N GLY A 332 -10.14 8.75 10.25
CA GLY A 332 -9.01 8.38 11.11
C GLY A 332 -7.66 8.97 10.69
N LEU A 333 -6.59 8.25 11.00
CA LEU A 333 -5.21 8.70 10.85
C LEU A 333 -4.81 8.87 9.39
N PRO A 334 -4.14 9.99 9.01
CA PRO A 334 -3.68 10.22 7.64
C PRO A 334 -2.74 9.14 7.10
N PHE A 335 -2.02 8.43 7.98
CA PHE A 335 -1.16 7.32 7.56
C PHE A 335 -1.97 6.24 6.84
N TRP A 336 -3.16 5.89 7.32
CA TRP A 336 -3.96 4.79 6.76
C TRP A 336 -4.84 5.20 5.58
N LYS A 337 -5.16 6.49 5.43
CA LYS A 337 -5.95 7.00 4.29
C LYS A 337 -5.22 6.84 2.96
N GLY A 338 -5.98 6.85 1.87
CA GLY A 338 -5.53 6.61 0.50
C GLY A 338 -5.47 5.11 0.18
N LYS A 339 -6.39 4.28 0.71
CA LYS A 339 -6.36 2.82 0.47
C LYS A 339 -6.45 2.43 -1.02
N CYS A 340 -7.11 3.25 -1.82
CA CYS A 340 -7.22 3.06 -3.27
C CYS A 340 -6.13 3.77 -4.08
N GLU A 341 -5.31 4.59 -3.42
CA GLU A 341 -4.25 5.35 -4.05
C GLU A 341 -2.95 4.54 -4.00
N VAL A 342 -2.50 4.10 -5.17
CA VAL A 342 -1.28 3.30 -5.34
C VAL A 342 -0.08 3.96 -4.67
N ARG A 343 0.05 5.29 -4.82
CA ARG A 343 1.12 6.10 -4.23
C ARG A 343 1.12 6.04 -2.69
N ASP A 344 -0.05 6.12 -2.06
CA ASP A 344 -0.13 6.06 -0.60
C ASP A 344 0.12 4.65 -0.08
N ASN A 345 -0.34 3.62 -0.81
CA ASN A 345 -0.04 2.22 -0.51
C ASN A 345 1.46 1.93 -0.59
N GLN A 346 2.13 2.41 -1.63
CA GLN A 346 3.57 2.32 -1.79
C GLN A 346 4.32 3.03 -0.65
N ARG A 347 3.95 4.28 -0.33
CA ARG A 347 4.55 5.04 0.77
C ARG A 347 4.43 4.31 2.11
N ARG A 348 3.32 3.62 2.37
CA ARG A 348 3.16 2.80 3.60
C ARG A 348 4.07 1.59 3.58
N ALA A 349 4.17 0.89 2.44
CA ALA A 349 5.11 -0.23 2.28
C ALA A 349 6.57 0.20 2.50
N GLU A 350 6.94 1.36 1.95
CA GLU A 350 8.26 1.95 2.12
C GLU A 350 8.52 2.45 3.54
N ALA A 351 7.50 2.95 4.25
CA ALA A 351 7.66 3.32 5.65
C ALA A 351 7.96 2.10 6.53
N VAL A 352 7.27 0.97 6.28
CA VAL A 352 7.55 -0.30 6.97
C VAL A 352 8.93 -0.83 6.56
N ALA A 353 9.22 -0.93 5.27
CA ALA A 353 10.50 -1.41 4.77
C ALA A 353 11.66 -0.51 5.23
N GLY A 354 11.48 0.81 5.26
CA GLY A 354 12.48 1.80 5.62
C GLY A 354 12.93 1.68 7.07
N TYR A 355 12.06 1.23 7.97
CA TYR A 355 12.44 0.90 9.34
C TYR A 355 13.48 -0.24 9.38
N PHE A 356 13.24 -1.32 8.61
CA PHE A 356 14.09 -2.51 8.64
C PHE A 356 15.29 -2.48 7.69
N LEU A 357 15.16 -1.79 6.56
CA LEU A 357 16.13 -1.78 5.44
C LEU A 357 16.90 -0.46 5.36
N LYS A 358 16.49 0.55 6.13
CA LYS A 358 17.14 1.86 6.22
C LYS A 358 17.29 2.51 4.83
N ASP A 359 18.52 2.84 4.44
CA ASP A 359 18.80 3.68 3.28
C ASP A 359 18.47 3.03 1.94
N ALA A 360 18.29 1.69 1.89
CA ALA A 360 17.91 1.01 0.66
C ALA A 360 16.58 1.54 0.09
N VAL A 361 15.61 1.90 0.94
CA VAL A 361 14.28 2.31 0.48
C VAL A 361 14.30 3.74 -0.07
N LYS A 362 14.99 4.65 0.64
CA LYS A 362 14.94 6.11 0.40
C LYS A 362 15.33 6.54 -1.00
N ASP A 363 16.21 5.80 -1.66
CA ASP A 363 16.76 6.19 -2.95
C ASP A 363 16.27 5.30 -4.12
N SER A 364 15.65 4.14 -3.84
CA SER A 364 15.42 3.10 -4.85
C SER A 364 14.04 2.41 -4.83
N HIS A 365 13.15 2.79 -3.91
CA HIS A 365 11.83 2.14 -3.67
C HIS A 365 11.92 0.65 -3.32
N TRP A 366 13.09 0.13 -2.95
CA TRP A 366 13.25 -1.30 -2.69
C TRP A 366 12.54 -1.73 -1.40
N LEU A 367 11.70 -2.76 -1.52
CA LEU A 367 10.98 -3.38 -0.39
C LEU A 367 11.63 -4.67 0.10
N VAL A 368 12.68 -5.12 -0.60
CA VAL A 368 13.44 -6.35 -0.32
C VAL A 368 14.86 -5.98 0.11
N ASP A 369 15.36 -6.74 1.08
CA ASP A 369 16.69 -6.54 1.64
C ASP A 369 17.79 -6.62 0.57
N LYS A 370 18.66 -5.61 0.54
CA LYS A 370 19.74 -5.54 -0.46
C LYS A 370 20.63 -6.77 -0.45
N ALA A 371 20.96 -7.36 0.70
CA ALA A 371 21.79 -8.57 0.72
C ALA A 371 21.05 -9.79 0.13
N THR A 372 19.71 -9.82 0.17
CA THR A 372 18.90 -10.82 -0.54
C THR A 372 18.98 -10.61 -2.04
N MET A 373 18.92 -9.35 -2.49
CA MET A 373 19.07 -8.99 -3.90
C MET A 373 20.49 -9.24 -4.41
N ASP A 374 21.52 -8.88 -3.65
CA ASP A 374 22.93 -9.04 -4.01
C ASP A 374 23.33 -10.53 -4.04
N ALA A 375 22.78 -11.35 -3.14
CA ALA A 375 22.96 -12.80 -3.20
C ALA A 375 22.39 -13.40 -4.49
N SER A 376 21.32 -12.77 -5.03
CA SER A 376 20.64 -13.09 -6.29
C SER A 376 20.68 -14.58 -6.64
N PRO A 377 20.23 -15.51 -5.77
CA PRO A 377 20.15 -16.90 -6.18
C PRO A 377 19.24 -16.96 -7.41
N ALA A 378 19.76 -17.56 -8.49
CA ALA A 378 19.08 -17.54 -9.78
C ALA A 378 17.64 -18.06 -9.61
N CYS A 379 16.68 -17.29 -10.11
CA CYS A 379 15.29 -17.72 -10.09
C CYS A 379 15.02 -18.85 -11.07
N SER A 380 15.85 -18.97 -12.11
CA SER A 380 15.85 -20.08 -13.06
C SER A 380 16.64 -21.28 -12.52
N SER A 381 16.02 -22.46 -12.57
CA SER A 381 16.69 -23.74 -12.39
C SER A 381 17.25 -24.14 -13.74
N LYS A 382 18.53 -24.51 -13.78
CA LYS A 382 19.11 -25.14 -14.97
C LYS A 382 18.73 -26.63 -15.08
N ASP A 383 18.14 -27.18 -14.04
CA ASP A 383 17.64 -28.55 -14.05
C ASP A 383 16.32 -28.59 -14.81
N SER A 384 16.35 -29.14 -16.03
CA SER A 384 15.19 -29.31 -16.89
C SER A 384 14.14 -30.28 -16.33
N SER A 385 14.49 -31.06 -15.30
CA SER A 385 13.54 -31.92 -14.59
C SER A 385 12.73 -31.19 -13.52
N VAL A 386 13.16 -29.97 -13.14
CA VAL A 386 12.41 -29.08 -12.24
C VAL A 386 11.64 -28.11 -13.14
N PRO A 387 10.30 -28.23 -13.23
CA PRO A 387 9.51 -27.34 -14.05
C PRO A 387 9.60 -25.93 -13.47
N ASN A 388 10.47 -25.12 -14.05
CA ASN A 388 10.67 -23.75 -13.67
C ASN A 388 10.09 -22.84 -14.75
N GLN A 389 9.07 -22.07 -14.38
CA GLN A 389 8.40 -21.11 -15.26
C GLN A 389 9.21 -19.82 -15.47
N CYS A 390 10.49 -19.80 -15.10
CA CYS A 390 11.37 -18.64 -15.20
C CYS A 390 12.43 -18.79 -16.30
N THR A 391 12.10 -19.41 -17.43
CA THR A 391 13.03 -19.51 -18.56
C THR A 391 12.75 -18.37 -19.53
N PRO A 392 13.65 -17.37 -19.63
CA PRO A 392 13.49 -16.28 -20.60
C PRO A 392 13.29 -16.82 -22.01
N ASN A 393 12.35 -16.23 -22.75
CA ASN A 393 12.12 -16.55 -24.16
C ASN A 393 12.24 -15.27 -25.03
N PRO A 394 12.26 -15.41 -26.36
CA PRO A 394 12.37 -14.26 -27.27
C PRO A 394 11.18 -13.29 -27.21
N ASP A 395 10.02 -13.75 -26.75
CA ASP A 395 8.78 -12.98 -26.72
C ASP A 395 8.67 -12.06 -25.49
N GLY A 396 9.79 -11.81 -24.80
CA GLY A 396 9.84 -10.92 -23.64
C GLY A 396 9.44 -11.56 -22.32
N GLY A 397 9.37 -12.89 -22.20
CA GLY A 397 9.20 -13.54 -20.90
C GLY A 397 8.57 -14.93 -21.00
N PRO A 398 8.48 -15.69 -19.91
CA PRO A 398 8.57 -15.21 -18.54
C PRO A 398 10.01 -15.03 -18.06
N TYR A 399 10.29 -13.88 -17.46
CA TYR A 399 11.44 -13.68 -16.58
C TYR A 399 11.00 -13.86 -15.13
N CYS A 400 11.95 -13.95 -14.20
CA CYS A 400 11.63 -13.93 -12.79
C CYS A 400 12.43 -12.91 -12.00
N THR A 401 11.76 -12.19 -11.12
CA THR A 401 12.38 -11.22 -10.22
C THR A 401 12.07 -11.54 -8.78
N ARG A 402 13.00 -11.19 -7.88
CA ARG A 402 12.76 -11.20 -6.43
C ARG A 402 12.33 -9.84 -5.88
N LEU A 403 12.32 -8.78 -6.69
CA LEU A 403 12.09 -7.42 -6.21
C LEU A 403 10.68 -7.19 -5.63
N PHE A 404 9.67 -7.95 -6.06
CA PHE A 404 8.29 -7.73 -5.60
C PHE A 404 8.05 -8.13 -4.14
N GLY A 405 8.63 -9.25 -3.69
CA GLY A 405 8.38 -9.79 -2.34
C GLY A 405 9.44 -10.76 -1.82
N GLY A 406 10.59 -10.83 -2.46
CA GLY A 406 11.68 -11.78 -2.15
C GLY A 406 11.47 -13.19 -2.71
N VAL A 407 10.31 -13.48 -3.30
CA VAL A 407 10.00 -14.72 -4.03
C VAL A 407 10.29 -14.58 -5.51
N CYS A 408 10.56 -15.69 -6.20
CA CYS A 408 10.70 -15.65 -7.65
C CYS A 408 9.33 -15.53 -8.30
N SER A 409 9.07 -14.35 -8.84
CA SER A 409 7.79 -14.01 -9.45
C SER A 409 7.95 -13.81 -10.94
N THR A 410 7.07 -14.40 -11.73
CA THR A 410 7.09 -14.21 -13.18
C THR A 410 6.72 -12.78 -13.56
N CYS A 411 7.36 -12.27 -14.60
CA CYS A 411 7.08 -10.99 -15.20
C CYS A 411 7.44 -11.00 -16.69
N TYR A 412 7.00 -9.99 -17.42
CA TYR A 412 7.33 -9.82 -18.85
C TYR A 412 7.95 -8.45 -19.16
N ILE A 413 8.71 -8.38 -20.25
CA ILE A 413 9.23 -7.15 -20.83
C ILE A 413 8.26 -6.71 -21.93
N PRO A 414 7.62 -5.53 -21.81
CA PRO A 414 6.73 -5.01 -22.84
C PRO A 414 7.50 -4.60 -24.10
N GLY A 415 6.85 -4.67 -25.27
CA GLY A 415 7.38 -4.10 -26.53
C GLY A 415 8.40 -4.96 -27.27
N THR A 416 8.52 -6.25 -26.94
CA THR A 416 9.35 -7.20 -27.68
C THR A 416 8.72 -7.62 -29.02
N ASP A 417 9.53 -8.16 -29.92
CA ASP A 417 9.11 -8.80 -31.17
C ASP A 417 9.71 -10.23 -31.26
N PRO A 418 8.90 -11.29 -31.03
CA PRO A 418 7.44 -11.26 -30.87
C PRO A 418 6.98 -10.62 -29.55
N PRO A 419 5.71 -10.15 -29.47
CA PRO A 419 5.16 -9.65 -28.22
C PRO A 419 4.83 -10.79 -27.26
N TYR A 420 4.96 -10.52 -25.96
CA TYR A 420 4.58 -11.48 -24.92
C TYR A 420 3.11 -11.94 -25.08
N PRO A 421 2.81 -13.25 -25.09
CA PRO A 421 1.46 -13.73 -25.44
C PRO A 421 0.33 -13.32 -24.48
N ASP A 422 0.63 -13.15 -23.18
CA ASP A 422 -0.38 -12.84 -22.16
C ASP A 422 0.06 -11.73 -21.18
N PRO A 423 0.17 -10.49 -21.66
CA PRO A 423 0.65 -9.35 -20.85
C PRO A 423 -0.32 -8.94 -19.74
N LYS A 424 -1.55 -9.48 -19.70
CA LYS A 424 -2.53 -9.18 -18.64
C LYS A 424 -2.41 -10.13 -17.46
N SER A 425 -1.91 -11.35 -17.68
CA SER A 425 -1.72 -12.35 -16.61
C SER A 425 -0.50 -12.10 -15.73
N GLN A 426 0.46 -11.30 -16.20
CA GLN A 426 1.74 -11.07 -15.52
C GLN A 426 2.03 -9.58 -15.38
N PRO A 427 2.71 -9.16 -14.30
CA PRO A 427 3.20 -7.80 -14.19
C PRO A 427 4.37 -7.56 -15.16
N MET A 428 4.61 -6.31 -15.54
CA MET A 428 5.85 -5.94 -16.23
C MET A 428 7.05 -6.16 -15.31
N CYS A 429 8.21 -6.51 -15.87
CA CYS A 429 9.42 -6.68 -15.09
C CYS A 429 9.97 -5.35 -14.55
N PRO A 430 10.74 -5.36 -13.44
CA PRO A 430 11.57 -4.23 -13.06
C PRO A 430 12.62 -3.92 -14.15
N PHE A 431 13.01 -2.65 -14.30
CA PHE A 431 14.04 -2.23 -15.28
C PHE A 431 15.37 -2.98 -15.11
N THR A 432 15.65 -3.51 -13.92
CA THR A 432 16.87 -4.27 -13.62
C THR A 432 16.77 -5.77 -13.85
N VAL A 433 15.66 -6.30 -14.37
CA VAL A 433 15.45 -7.76 -14.47
C VAL A 433 16.58 -8.48 -15.20
N LEU A 434 17.14 -7.88 -16.27
CA LEU A 434 18.25 -8.47 -17.05
C LEU A 434 19.61 -8.40 -16.34
N LYS A 435 19.72 -7.60 -15.27
CA LYS A 435 20.89 -7.56 -14.38
C LYS A 435 20.82 -8.63 -13.30
N GLU A 436 19.65 -9.20 -13.04
CA GLU A 436 19.48 -10.28 -12.07
C GLU A 436 20.06 -11.60 -12.61
N LYS A 437 20.63 -12.40 -11.71
CA LYS A 437 21.30 -13.65 -12.08
C LYS A 437 20.31 -14.64 -12.69
N GLY A 438 20.63 -15.14 -13.89
CA GLY A 438 19.83 -16.15 -14.57
C GLY A 438 18.76 -15.60 -15.51
N ASN A 439 18.64 -14.28 -15.64
CA ASN A 439 17.70 -13.59 -16.55
C ASN A 439 18.38 -13.08 -17.83
N THR A 440 19.35 -13.80 -18.37
CA THR A 440 19.95 -13.44 -19.66
C THR A 440 18.91 -13.67 -20.76
N PRO A 441 18.56 -12.64 -21.56
CA PRO A 441 17.60 -12.80 -22.64
C PRO A 441 18.21 -13.70 -23.74
N PRO A 442 17.41 -14.56 -24.41
CA PRO A 442 17.86 -15.25 -25.62
C PRO A 442 18.37 -14.27 -26.67
N THR A 443 19.31 -14.71 -27.50
CA THR A 443 19.91 -13.90 -28.57
C THR A 443 18.89 -13.38 -29.59
N GLU A 444 17.76 -14.06 -29.70
CA GLU A 444 16.66 -13.72 -30.60
C GLU A 444 15.72 -12.65 -30.01
N THR A 445 15.83 -12.35 -28.72
CA THR A 445 15.02 -11.32 -28.06
C THR A 445 15.37 -9.96 -28.62
N LYS A 446 14.41 -9.32 -29.30
CA LYS A 446 14.56 -7.98 -29.87
C LYS A 446 13.36 -7.12 -29.49
N CYS A 447 13.59 -5.81 -29.47
CA CYS A 447 12.50 -4.85 -29.36
C CYS A 447 11.84 -4.65 -30.72
N ALA A 448 10.53 -4.44 -30.72
CA ALA A 448 9.78 -4.10 -31.92
C ALA A 448 10.18 -2.72 -32.49
N ASP A 449 10.62 -1.82 -31.62
CA ASP A 449 10.99 -0.44 -31.90
C ASP A 449 12.06 0.04 -30.89
N ASP A 450 12.79 1.10 -31.21
CA ASP A 450 13.76 1.76 -30.32
C ASP A 450 13.18 2.95 -29.54
N ASP A 451 11.87 3.21 -29.66
CA ASP A 451 11.10 4.20 -28.93
C ASP A 451 11.02 3.87 -27.42
N PRO A 452 11.54 4.74 -26.53
CA PRO A 452 11.45 4.58 -25.08
C PRO A 452 10.02 4.45 -24.55
N LEU A 453 9.02 5.03 -25.24
CA LEU A 453 7.60 4.91 -24.86
C LEU A 453 7.05 3.50 -25.10
N LYS A 454 7.75 2.65 -25.87
CA LYS A 454 7.48 1.21 -26.00
C LYS A 454 8.19 0.37 -24.95
N LEU A 455 8.99 0.99 -24.09
CA LEU A 455 9.64 0.45 -22.89
C LEU A 455 10.72 -0.61 -23.12
N CYS A 456 10.62 -1.49 -24.13
CA CYS A 456 11.55 -2.61 -24.35
C CYS A 456 13.03 -2.20 -24.34
N CYS A 457 13.39 -1.16 -25.11
CA CYS A 457 14.80 -0.75 -25.25
C CYS A 457 15.40 -0.22 -23.93
N LEU A 458 14.58 0.25 -22.99
CA LEU A 458 15.01 0.75 -21.70
C LEU A 458 15.59 -0.35 -20.79
N TYR A 459 15.27 -1.62 -21.07
CA TYR A 459 15.86 -2.78 -20.40
C TYR A 459 17.29 -3.09 -20.87
N GLY A 460 17.78 -2.41 -21.92
CA GLY A 460 19.10 -2.67 -22.52
C GLY A 460 19.07 -3.73 -23.63
N ILE A 461 17.89 -3.98 -24.22
CA ILE A 461 17.74 -4.82 -25.42
C ILE A 461 17.87 -3.92 -26.64
N GLY A 462 18.91 -4.12 -27.45
CA GLY A 462 19.16 -3.31 -28.65
C GLY A 462 19.58 -1.87 -28.37
N SER A 463 19.38 -0.98 -29.34
CA SER A 463 19.52 0.47 -29.18
C SER A 463 18.21 1.09 -28.65
N CYS A 464 18.33 2.21 -27.96
CA CYS A 464 17.19 2.97 -27.47
C CYS A 464 17.37 4.43 -27.89
N ASN A 465 16.36 5.01 -28.53
CA ASN A 465 16.39 6.37 -29.03
C ASN A 465 16.15 7.37 -27.87
N VAL A 466 17.09 7.41 -26.93
CA VAL A 466 17.15 8.36 -25.83
C VAL A 466 18.30 9.33 -26.06
N THR A 467 18.07 10.60 -25.74
CA THR A 467 19.14 11.59 -25.63
C THR A 467 19.45 11.86 -24.16
N GLY A 468 20.71 12.12 -23.88
CA GLY A 468 21.23 12.23 -22.52
C GLY A 468 21.47 10.88 -21.83
N SER A 469 22.35 10.91 -20.85
CA SER A 469 22.82 9.76 -20.09
C SER A 469 22.33 9.75 -18.64
N ASP A 470 21.85 10.89 -18.11
CA ASP A 470 21.43 11.06 -16.73
C ASP A 470 20.37 12.16 -16.57
N GLY A 471 20.04 12.54 -15.32
CA GLY A 471 19.05 13.58 -15.06
C GLY A 471 19.47 14.98 -15.50
N SER A 472 20.77 15.22 -15.66
CA SER A 472 21.35 16.52 -16.00
C SER A 472 21.29 16.87 -17.48
N ASP A 473 21.21 15.86 -18.37
CA ASP A 473 21.26 16.03 -19.82
C ASP A 473 20.09 15.40 -20.58
N SER A 474 19.30 14.50 -19.98
CA SER A 474 18.14 13.88 -20.63
C SER A 474 17.13 14.89 -21.17
N GLU A 475 16.49 14.60 -22.29
CA GLU A 475 15.44 15.44 -22.88
C GLU A 475 14.26 15.67 -21.94
N LEU A 476 13.72 16.90 -21.86
CA LEU A 476 12.57 17.22 -21.00
C LEU A 476 11.24 16.78 -21.63
N THR A 477 11.17 15.50 -22.00
CA THR A 477 10.03 14.82 -22.66
C THR A 477 9.64 13.56 -21.88
N ALA A 478 8.53 12.92 -22.24
CA ALA A 478 8.13 11.63 -21.67
C ALA A 478 9.21 10.53 -21.85
N ALA A 479 9.91 10.53 -23.00
CA ALA A 479 11.01 9.60 -23.27
C ALA A 479 12.21 9.85 -22.34
N GLY A 480 12.60 11.11 -22.13
CA GLY A 480 13.68 11.44 -21.20
C GLY A 480 13.31 11.18 -19.74
N PHE A 481 12.06 11.41 -19.34
CA PHE A 481 11.56 11.00 -18.03
C PHE A 481 11.73 9.50 -17.79
N LEU A 482 11.32 8.66 -18.76
CA LEU A 482 11.51 7.22 -18.66
C LEU A 482 12.98 6.81 -18.67
N ASN A 483 13.82 7.50 -19.44
CA ASN A 483 15.27 7.27 -19.45
C ASN A 483 15.86 7.48 -18.06
N VAL A 484 15.45 8.53 -17.35
CA VAL A 484 15.90 8.79 -15.97
C VAL A 484 15.25 7.81 -14.99
N ALA A 485 13.96 7.50 -15.14
CA ALA A 485 13.25 6.57 -14.25
C ALA A 485 13.88 5.17 -14.23
N ARG A 486 14.35 4.66 -15.38
CA ARG A 486 15.02 3.34 -15.44
C ARG A 486 16.36 3.27 -14.71
N MET A 487 16.95 4.41 -14.35
CA MET A 487 18.18 4.47 -13.54
C MET A 487 17.88 4.11 -12.09
N MET A 488 16.63 4.29 -11.67
CA MET A 488 16.15 4.03 -10.31
C MET A 488 16.95 4.78 -9.25
N ASP A 489 17.26 6.05 -9.54
CA ASP A 489 18.01 6.94 -8.65
C ASP A 489 17.24 8.24 -8.46
N ASN A 490 16.81 8.49 -7.22
CA ASN A 490 16.05 9.69 -6.90
C ASN A 490 16.84 10.97 -7.18
N LYS A 491 18.17 10.97 -7.02
CA LYS A 491 19.00 12.15 -7.27
C LYS A 491 18.98 12.53 -8.74
N GLU A 492 19.00 11.54 -9.63
CA GLU A 492 18.88 11.79 -11.07
C GLU A 492 17.48 12.30 -11.44
N MET A 493 16.42 11.72 -10.85
CA MET A 493 15.07 12.22 -11.09
C MET A 493 14.87 13.64 -10.55
N VAL A 494 15.45 13.99 -9.40
CA VAL A 494 15.42 15.35 -8.84
C VAL A 494 16.18 16.34 -9.74
N LYS A 495 17.36 15.97 -10.28
CA LYS A 495 18.08 16.81 -11.25
C LYS A 495 17.23 17.07 -12.50
N PHE A 496 16.58 16.02 -13.01
CA PHE A 496 15.69 16.11 -14.17
C PHE A 496 14.49 17.03 -13.90
N ALA A 497 13.79 16.84 -12.77
CA ALA A 497 12.69 17.67 -12.34
C ALA A 497 13.12 19.15 -12.11
N GLY A 498 14.29 19.36 -11.52
CA GLY A 498 14.86 20.70 -11.29
C GLY A 498 15.16 21.46 -12.59
N ARG A 499 15.55 20.75 -13.65
CA ARG A 499 15.70 21.35 -14.99
C ARG A 499 14.37 21.78 -15.60
N ILE A 500 13.29 21.01 -15.38
CA ILE A 500 11.93 21.42 -15.78
C ILE A 500 11.52 22.69 -15.05
N VAL A 501 11.73 22.75 -13.73
CA VAL A 501 11.43 23.94 -12.91
C VAL A 501 12.21 25.15 -13.41
N SER A 502 13.52 25.01 -13.56
CA SER A 502 14.40 26.11 -13.99
C SER A 502 14.09 26.58 -15.43
N GLY A 503 13.87 25.63 -16.35
CA GLY A 503 13.53 25.92 -17.74
C GLY A 503 12.16 26.62 -17.91
N ARG A 504 11.31 26.55 -16.90
CA ARG A 504 10.01 27.25 -16.82
C ARG A 504 10.05 28.52 -15.96
N GLY A 505 11.23 28.96 -15.54
CA GLY A 505 11.41 30.17 -14.73
C GLY A 505 10.99 30.01 -13.26
N GLY A 506 10.87 28.79 -12.76
CA GLY A 506 10.64 28.51 -11.35
C GLY A 506 11.92 28.36 -10.54
N ALA A 507 11.80 28.48 -9.22
CA ALA A 507 12.85 28.21 -8.25
C ALA A 507 12.33 27.26 -7.17
N ILE A 508 13.10 26.24 -6.82
CA ILE A 508 12.74 25.33 -5.71
C ILE A 508 12.98 26.07 -4.40
N LYS A 509 11.92 26.31 -3.62
CA LYS A 509 12.02 27.02 -2.32
C LYS A 509 12.16 26.07 -1.12
N ASN A 510 11.73 24.82 -1.26
CA ASN A 510 11.84 23.80 -0.23
C ASN A 510 12.37 22.49 -0.83
N GLN A 511 13.68 22.30 -0.79
CA GLN A 511 14.34 21.14 -1.40
C GLN A 511 13.80 19.82 -0.86
N GLY A 512 13.61 19.68 0.46
CA GLY A 512 13.15 18.42 1.05
C GLY A 512 11.72 18.04 0.65
N GLY A 513 10.82 19.03 0.56
CA GLY A 513 9.47 18.82 0.06
C GLY A 513 9.46 18.43 -1.43
N PHE A 514 10.25 19.13 -2.24
CA PHE A 514 10.41 18.84 -3.66
C PHE A 514 10.98 17.44 -3.92
N ASP A 515 12.07 17.07 -3.23
CA ASP A 515 12.70 15.75 -3.34
C ASP A 515 11.71 14.63 -3.01
N SER A 516 10.91 14.81 -1.95
CA SER A 516 9.88 13.84 -1.56
C SER A 516 8.75 13.75 -2.59
N ALA A 517 8.38 14.87 -3.22
CA ALA A 517 7.34 14.89 -4.24
C ALA A 517 7.81 14.17 -5.51
N VAL A 518 9.04 14.45 -5.96
CA VAL A 518 9.68 13.83 -7.13
C VAL A 518 9.95 12.34 -6.91
N TYR A 519 10.39 11.94 -5.72
CA TYR A 519 10.60 10.52 -5.38
C TYR A 519 9.40 9.67 -5.74
N SER A 520 8.19 10.12 -5.40
CA SER A 520 6.98 9.35 -5.64
C SER A 520 6.48 9.31 -7.09
N THR A 521 7.20 9.90 -8.06
CA THR A 521 6.75 9.93 -9.46
C THR A 521 7.33 8.84 -10.32
N TRP A 522 8.30 8.09 -9.81
CA TRP A 522 8.94 6.99 -10.53
C TRP A 522 8.93 5.72 -9.69
N HIS A 523 9.29 4.59 -10.32
CA HIS A 523 9.33 3.30 -9.66
C HIS A 523 10.37 2.40 -10.36
N TYR A 524 10.79 1.33 -9.71
CA TYR A 524 11.69 0.34 -10.32
C TYR A 524 11.06 -0.46 -11.47
N GLN A 525 9.73 -0.41 -11.58
CA GLN A 525 8.95 -1.01 -12.67
C GLN A 525 8.46 0.11 -13.59
N PRO A 526 8.43 -0.09 -14.91
CA PRO A 526 7.89 0.92 -15.82
C PRO A 526 6.39 1.18 -15.55
N PRO A 527 5.91 2.40 -15.82
CA PRO A 527 4.47 2.68 -15.78
C PRO A 527 3.73 1.93 -16.89
N THR A 528 2.51 1.47 -16.61
CA THR A 528 1.63 0.82 -17.61
C THR A 528 1.25 1.76 -18.74
N ASN A 529 1.18 3.07 -18.46
CA ASN A 529 0.95 4.13 -19.43
C ASN A 529 2.04 5.21 -19.30
N PRO A 530 3.13 5.11 -20.09
CA PRO A 530 4.21 6.09 -20.11
C PRO A 530 3.80 7.55 -20.24
N GLN A 531 2.83 7.83 -21.13
CA GLN A 531 2.43 9.20 -21.42
C GLN A 531 1.65 9.82 -20.26
N GLU A 532 0.75 9.04 -19.65
CA GLU A 532 0.01 9.46 -18.47
C GLU A 532 0.93 9.66 -17.27
N ALA A 533 1.91 8.77 -17.07
CA ALA A 533 2.91 8.94 -16.01
C ALA A 533 3.70 10.25 -16.16
N TRP A 534 4.11 10.59 -17.39
CA TRP A 534 4.73 11.88 -17.70
C TRP A 534 3.81 13.06 -17.40
N THR A 535 2.55 13.02 -17.85
CA THR A 535 1.57 14.09 -17.58
C THR A 535 1.32 14.28 -16.07
N ASN A 536 1.25 13.19 -15.31
CA ASN A 536 1.11 13.23 -13.85
C ASN A 536 2.35 13.84 -13.18
N PHE A 537 3.55 13.49 -13.66
CA PHE A 537 4.81 14.07 -13.21
C PHE A 537 4.87 15.59 -13.46
N GLU A 538 4.55 16.04 -14.67
CA GLU A 538 4.52 17.47 -15.00
C GLU A 538 3.49 18.22 -14.16
N THR A 539 2.31 17.64 -13.98
CA THR A 539 1.23 18.22 -13.17
C THR A 539 1.68 18.39 -11.72
N LEU A 540 2.30 17.36 -11.15
CA LEU A 540 2.82 17.39 -9.79
C LEU A 540 3.90 18.46 -9.62
N ILE A 541 4.83 18.60 -10.57
CA ILE A 541 5.85 19.68 -10.53
C ILE A 541 5.18 21.05 -10.61
N ASN A 542 4.29 21.26 -11.57
CA ASN A 542 3.63 22.55 -11.81
C ASN A 542 2.76 23.00 -10.61
N GLN A 543 2.12 22.04 -9.93
CA GLN A 543 1.25 22.30 -8.79
C GLN A 543 1.97 22.20 -7.44
N SER A 544 3.28 21.89 -7.43
CA SER A 544 4.04 21.73 -6.20
C SER A 544 4.06 23.03 -5.41
N SER A 545 3.64 22.94 -4.15
CA SER A 545 3.77 24.05 -3.21
C SER A 545 5.22 24.32 -2.81
N ASP A 546 6.18 23.49 -3.21
CA ASP A 546 7.61 23.60 -2.91
C ASP A 546 8.41 24.31 -4.02
N VAL A 547 7.73 24.75 -5.08
CA VAL A 547 8.28 25.58 -6.16
C VAL A 547 7.68 26.98 -6.08
N ASP A 548 8.51 28.00 -6.26
CA ASP A 548 8.10 29.37 -6.52
C ASP A 548 8.20 29.66 -8.01
N TRP A 549 7.08 29.96 -8.65
CA TRP A 549 7.06 30.28 -10.07
C TRP A 549 7.19 31.79 -10.22
N HIS A 550 8.34 32.26 -10.71
CA HIS A 550 8.45 33.67 -11.02
C HIS A 550 7.48 33.99 -12.16
N PRO A 551 6.64 35.05 -12.02
CA PRO A 551 5.84 35.50 -13.15
C PRO A 551 6.82 35.82 -14.29
N SER A 552 6.67 35.12 -15.41
CA SER A 552 7.55 35.27 -16.57
C SER A 552 7.77 36.77 -16.84
N PRO A 553 9.04 37.25 -16.85
CA PRO A 553 9.35 38.67 -17.06
C PRO A 553 8.79 39.24 -18.36
N ASP A 554 8.43 38.36 -19.31
CA ASP A 554 8.04 38.69 -20.68
C ASP A 554 6.59 38.35 -21.04
N GLY A 555 5.70 38.19 -20.05
CA GLY A 555 4.31 38.50 -20.37
C GLY A 555 4.30 39.95 -20.86
N PRO A 556 3.98 40.25 -22.15
CA PRO A 556 3.95 41.62 -22.61
C PRO A 556 3.10 42.33 -21.58
N SER A 557 3.68 43.33 -20.94
CA SER A 557 2.95 44.20 -20.06
C SER A 557 1.82 44.75 -20.93
N GLY A 558 0.68 44.08 -20.93
CA GLY A 558 -0.60 44.64 -21.24
C GLY A 558 -0.63 45.77 -20.26
N LYS A 559 -0.26 46.96 -20.76
CA LYS A 559 -0.24 48.21 -20.02
C LYS A 559 -1.42 48.12 -19.08
N PRO A 560 -1.22 48.17 -17.74
CA PRO A 560 -2.33 48.02 -16.79
C PRO A 560 -3.45 48.84 -17.36
N GLY A 561 -4.53 48.18 -17.80
CA GLY A 561 -5.55 48.79 -18.65
C GLY A 561 -5.91 50.07 -17.97
N SER A 562 -5.42 51.19 -18.51
CA SER A 562 -5.27 52.35 -17.65
C SER A 562 -6.69 52.70 -17.28
N ASN A 563 -6.97 52.79 -15.99
CA ASN A 563 -8.21 53.34 -15.50
C ASN A 563 -8.40 54.80 -15.98
N ALA A 564 -7.56 55.33 -16.89
CA ALA A 564 -7.83 56.50 -17.69
C ALA A 564 -9.24 56.48 -18.29
N TRP A 565 -9.80 55.34 -18.70
CA TRP A 565 -11.20 55.34 -19.17
C TRP A 565 -12.20 55.62 -18.03
N ILE A 566 -11.93 55.16 -16.80
CA ILE A 566 -12.71 55.50 -15.60
C ILE A 566 -12.55 56.98 -15.25
N TRP A 567 -11.33 57.52 -15.33
CA TRP A 567 -11.07 58.95 -15.11
C TRP A 567 -11.64 59.84 -16.22
N ILE A 568 -11.67 59.37 -17.47
CA ILE A 568 -12.33 60.04 -18.60
C ILE A 568 -13.84 60.02 -18.40
N LEU A 569 -14.44 58.89 -17.98
CA LEU A 569 -15.86 58.83 -17.65
C LEU A 569 -16.22 59.73 -16.46
N LEU A 570 -15.42 59.73 -15.39
CA LEU A 570 -15.60 60.64 -14.26
C LEU A 570 -15.48 62.11 -14.69
N ALA A 571 -14.50 62.45 -15.53
CA ALA A 571 -14.35 63.79 -16.08
C ALA A 571 -15.55 64.18 -16.96
N LEU A 572 -16.07 63.27 -17.79
CA LEU A 572 -17.25 63.51 -18.61
C LEU A 572 -18.52 63.68 -17.76
N VAL A 573 -18.68 62.90 -16.69
CA VAL A 573 -19.81 63.04 -15.75
C VAL A 573 -19.72 64.37 -15.00
N VAL A 574 -18.53 64.78 -14.56
CA VAL A 574 -18.31 66.08 -13.91
C VAL A 574 -18.58 67.23 -14.89
N LEU A 575 -18.10 67.14 -16.14
CA LEU A 575 -18.37 68.15 -17.17
C LEU A 575 -19.87 68.22 -17.55
N ALA A 576 -20.55 67.07 -17.63
CA ALA A 576 -22.00 67.03 -17.84
C ALA A 576 -22.77 67.63 -16.65
N GLY A 577 -22.34 67.34 -15.42
CA GLY A 577 -22.89 67.93 -14.20
C GLY A 577 -22.69 69.44 -14.12
N LEU A 578 -21.50 69.94 -14.46
CA LEU A 578 -21.20 71.36 -14.55
C LEU A 578 -22.00 72.05 -15.67
N GLY A 579 -22.14 71.40 -16.83
CA GLY A 579 -22.99 71.86 -17.92
C GLY A 579 -24.47 71.97 -17.52
N PHE A 580 -24.98 70.97 -16.80
CA PHE A 580 -26.35 70.97 -16.27
C PHE A 580 -26.57 72.04 -15.21
N ALA A 581 -25.61 72.24 -14.31
CA ALA A 581 -25.64 73.30 -13.30
C ALA A 581 -25.64 74.70 -13.94
N ALA A 582 -24.77 74.92 -14.94
CA ALA A 582 -24.73 76.17 -15.71
C ALA A 582 -26.04 76.40 -16.48
N TYR A 583 -26.61 75.35 -17.08
CA TYR A 583 -27.92 75.42 -17.75
C TYR A 583 -29.04 75.80 -16.78
N LYS A 584 -29.12 75.14 -15.61
CA LYS A 584 -30.11 75.47 -14.57
C LYS A 584 -29.94 76.89 -14.06
N TYR A 585 -28.71 77.35 -13.83
CA TYR A 585 -28.43 78.71 -13.40
C TYR A 585 -28.93 79.73 -14.45
N ARG A 586 -28.67 79.47 -15.73
CA ARG A 586 -29.14 80.33 -16.83
C ARG A 586 -30.66 80.34 -16.96
N ALA A 587 -31.31 79.18 -16.83
CA ALA A 587 -32.76 79.06 -16.88
C ALA A 587 -33.43 79.79 -15.71
N ASN A 588 -32.86 79.69 -14.50
CA ASN A 588 -33.37 80.36 -13.30
C ASN A 588 -33.18 81.88 -13.38
N SER A 589 -32.03 82.33 -13.91
CA SER A 589 -31.79 83.75 -14.22
C SER A 589 -32.81 84.30 -15.23
N GLN A 590 -33.16 83.53 -16.27
CA GLN A 590 -34.21 83.92 -17.22
C GLN A 590 -35.61 83.95 -16.60
N GLN A 591 -35.92 83.05 -15.66
CA GLN A 591 -37.19 83.10 -14.92
C GLN A 591 -37.27 84.33 -14.00
N GLN A 592 -36.20 84.68 -13.31
CA GLN A 592 -36.14 85.91 -12.50
C GLN A 592 -36.30 87.17 -13.37
N ALA A 593 -35.69 87.19 -14.55
CA ALA A 593 -35.88 88.29 -15.52
C ALA A 593 -37.33 88.37 -16.03
N ARG A 594 -38.04 87.25 -16.16
CA ARG A 594 -39.48 87.23 -16.54
C ARG A 594 -40.40 87.70 -15.41
N GLN A 595 -40.06 87.43 -14.15
CA GLN A 595 -40.86 87.88 -13.00
C GLN A 595 -40.79 89.39 -12.76
N GLN A 596 -39.75 90.07 -13.25
CA GLN A 596 -39.64 91.54 -13.19
C GLN A 596 -40.46 92.28 -14.26
N LEU A 597 -41.08 91.56 -15.21
CA LEU A 597 -41.89 92.13 -16.30
C LEU A 597 -43.40 91.95 -16.11
N LEU A 598 -43.85 91.39 -14.98
CA LEU A 598 -45.28 91.30 -14.68
C LEU A 598 -45.73 92.54 -13.89
N PRO A 599 -46.62 93.39 -14.45
CA PRO A 599 -47.17 94.53 -13.72
C PRO A 599 -48.05 94.04 -12.58
N SER A 600 -47.88 94.62 -11.39
CA SER A 600 -48.76 94.41 -10.25
C SER A 600 -50.10 95.09 -10.55
N ASP A 601 -51.10 94.32 -10.97
CA ASP A 601 -52.44 94.83 -11.16
C ASP A 601 -53.21 94.76 -9.83
N SER A 602 -53.38 95.92 -9.22
CA SER A 602 -54.23 96.16 -8.06
C SER A 602 -55.56 96.75 -8.53
N SER A 603 -56.63 95.97 -8.48
CA SER A 603 -57.99 96.54 -8.38
C SER A 603 -58.95 95.60 -7.64
N GLN A 604 -59.60 96.17 -6.63
CA GLN A 604 -60.63 95.59 -5.79
C GLN A 604 -61.95 95.41 -6.56
N VAL A 605 -62.78 94.43 -6.17
CA VAL A 605 -64.25 94.57 -6.20
C VAL A 605 -64.88 93.82 -5.01
N GLN A 606 -65.60 94.57 -4.18
CA GLN A 606 -66.61 94.11 -3.22
C GLN A 606 -67.84 93.53 -3.95
N MET A 607 -68.51 92.52 -3.39
CA MET A 607 -69.94 92.59 -2.99
C MET A 607 -70.48 91.26 -2.43
N ARG A 608 -71.24 91.39 -1.33
CA ARG A 608 -72.45 90.67 -0.84
C ARG A 608 -72.83 89.35 -1.53
N ASN A 609 -73.19 88.27 -0.82
CA ASN A 609 -74.10 88.15 0.34
C ASN A 609 -73.55 87.20 1.41
#